data_AF-A0A0K0GNV6-F1
#
_entry.id   AF-A0A0K0GNV6-F1
#
_cell.length_a   1.000
_cell.length_b   1.000
_cell.length_c   1.000
_cell.angle_alpha   90.00
_cell.angle_beta   90.00
_cell.angle_gamma   90.00
#
_symmetry.space_group_name_H-M   'P 1'
#
loop_
_entity.id
_entity.type
_entity.pdbx_description
1 polymer ?
#
loop_
_entity_poly.entity_id
_entity_poly.type
_entity_poly.pdbx_seq_one_letter_code
_entity_poly.pdbx_strand_id
1 'polypeptide(L)'
;MANAAFALHVDSTNAALQRRQQEAQAMRHAARPTLPISLKSELATNPFLRTNRPEIRAVVAARAAGALSSEVDVFAELRRWKDEFCL
;
A
#
# COMPACT_ATOMS: atom_id res chain seq x y z
N MET A 1 7.23 -7.05 8.13
CA MET A 1 7.93 -6.11 7.22
C MET A 1 7.28 -6.03 5.83
N ALA A 2 6.68 -7.11 5.31
CA ALA A 2 6.18 -7.17 3.93
C ALA A 2 5.09 -6.14 3.54
N ASN A 3 4.15 -5.81 4.44
CA ASN A 3 3.02 -4.91 4.09
C ASN A 3 3.45 -3.48 3.78
N ALA A 4 4.39 -2.92 4.54
CA ALA A 4 4.84 -1.53 4.34
C ALA A 4 5.72 -1.39 3.09
N ALA A 5 6.58 -2.38 2.84
CA ALA A 5 7.44 -2.38 1.67
C ALA A 5 6.64 -2.56 0.37
N PHE A 6 5.64 -3.46 0.35
CA PHE A 6 4.72 -3.57 -0.77
C PHE A 6 3.92 -2.27 -0.97
N ALA A 7 3.39 -1.68 0.10
CA ALA A 7 2.65 -0.42 0.00
C ALA A 7 3.50 0.70 -0.63
N LEU A 8 4.79 0.81 -0.27
CA LEU A 8 5.70 1.79 -0.84
C LEU A 8 6.04 1.50 -2.30
N HIS A 9 6.06 0.23 -2.68
CA HIS A 9 6.28 -0.16 -4.07
C HIS A 9 5.10 0.23 -4.95
N VAL A 10 3.86 0.03 -4.47
CA VAL A 10 2.64 0.38 -5.22
C VAL A 10 2.34 1.89 -5.16
N ASP A 11 2.50 2.52 -4.01
CA ASP A 11 2.10 3.90 -3.75
C ASP A 11 3.30 4.76 -3.32
N SER A 12 4.35 4.74 -4.15
CA SER A 12 5.65 5.37 -3.86
C SER A 12 5.57 6.89 -3.69
N THR A 13 4.56 7.54 -4.25
CA THR A 13 4.35 9.00 -4.19
C THR A 13 3.52 9.45 -2.99
N ASN A 14 2.95 8.53 -2.21
CA ASN A 14 2.11 8.87 -1.07
C ASN A 14 2.94 9.35 0.12
N ALA A 15 3.00 10.67 0.27
CA ALA A 15 3.71 11.33 1.37
C ALA A 15 3.21 10.89 2.77
N ALA A 16 1.94 10.49 2.92
CA ALA A 16 1.44 9.98 4.20
C ALA A 16 2.01 8.59 4.53
N LEU A 17 2.16 7.74 3.51
CA LEU A 17 2.81 6.44 3.65
C LEU A 17 4.30 6.56 3.98
N GLN A 18 5.01 7.47 3.29
CA GLN A 18 6.43 7.74 3.57
C GLN A 18 6.65 8.25 4.99
N ARG A 19 5.86 9.23 5.45
CA ARG A 19 5.92 9.72 6.84
C ARG A 19 5.66 8.60 7.84
N ARG A 20 4.64 7.78 7.60
CA ARG A 20 4.31 6.65 8.48
C ARG A 20 5.42 5.60 8.52
N GLN A 21 6.12 5.36 7.40
CA GLN A 21 7.28 4.48 7.38
C GLN A 21 8.39 5.02 8.27
N GLN A 22 8.71 6.31 8.17
CA GLN A 22 9.72 6.97 8.99
C GLN A 22 9.37 6.91 10.48
N GLU A 23 8.11 7.22 10.84
CA GLU A 23 7.60 7.11 12.21
C GLU A 23 7.69 5.66 12.72
N ALA A 24 7.26 4.68 11.93
CA ALA A 24 7.33 3.27 12.28
C ALA A 24 8.77 2.77 12.47
N GLN A 25 9.70 3.29 11.66
CA GLN A 25 11.13 2.97 11.77
C GLN A 25 11.72 3.59 13.03
N ALA A 26 11.43 4.86 13.33
CA ALA A 26 11.85 5.54 14.55
C ALA A 26 11.30 4.87 15.82
N MET A 27 10.02 4.48 15.84
CA MET A 27 9.42 3.74 16.95
C MET A 27 10.08 2.37 17.15
N ARG A 28 10.42 1.68 16.06
CA ARG A 28 11.17 0.41 16.12
C ARG A 28 12.56 0.60 16.70
N HIS A 29 13.30 1.62 16.28
CA HIS A 29 14.61 1.95 16.85
C HIS A 29 14.51 2.28 18.35
N ALA A 30 13.40 2.86 18.79
CA ALA A 30 13.10 3.12 20.19
C ALA A 30 12.52 1.91 20.95
N ALA A 31 12.49 0.71 20.36
CA ALA A 31 11.86 -0.50 20.91
C ALA A 31 10.39 -0.32 21.37
N ARG A 32 9.67 0.64 20.77
CA ARG A 32 8.26 0.90 21.06
C ARG A 32 7.35 0.12 20.11
N PRO A 33 6.20 -0.39 20.58
CA PRO A 33 5.21 -1.02 19.71
C PRO A 33 4.71 0.00 18.67
N THR A 34 4.63 -0.41 17.40
CA THR A 34 4.05 0.42 16.31
C THR A 34 2.52 0.34 16.25
N LEU A 35 1.89 -0.10 17.35
CA LEU A 35 0.46 -0.26 17.54
C LEU A 35 0.05 0.49 18.81
N PRO A 36 -1.15 1.10 18.87
CA PRO A 36 -2.23 1.00 17.88
C PRO A 36 -2.06 1.95 16.69
N ILE A 37 -2.56 1.52 15.54
CA ILE A 37 -2.67 2.34 14.33
C ILE A 37 -4.13 2.74 14.15
N SER A 38 -4.36 4.02 13.83
CA SER A 38 -5.72 4.50 13.59
C SER A 38 -6.23 4.03 12.24
N LEU A 39 -7.53 3.69 12.17
CA LEU A 39 -8.22 3.37 10.90
C LEU A 39 -8.06 4.48 9.86
N LYS A 40 -8.05 5.75 10.30
CA LYS A 40 -7.80 6.91 9.44
C LYS A 40 -6.43 6.84 8.78
N SER A 41 -5.40 6.43 9.53
CA SER A 41 -4.07 6.25 8.98
C SER A 41 -4.03 5.07 8.02
N GLU A 42 -4.71 3.96 8.35
CA GLU A 42 -4.77 2.77 7.47
C GLU A 42 -5.45 3.09 6.12
N LEU A 43 -6.56 3.81 6.12
CA LEU A 43 -7.22 4.29 4.89
C LEU A 43 -6.31 5.22 4.06
N ALA A 44 -5.45 5.99 4.71
CA ALA A 44 -4.55 6.92 4.03
C ALA A 44 -3.30 6.23 3.45
N THR A 45 -2.85 5.11 4.01
CA THR A 45 -1.56 4.51 3.63
C THR A 45 -1.66 3.12 3.01
N ASN A 46 -2.79 2.44 3.13
CA ASN A 46 -2.95 1.07 2.65
C ASN A 46 -3.47 1.07 1.19
N PRO A 47 -2.70 0.57 0.21
CA PRO A 47 -3.12 0.56 -1.19
C PRO A 47 -4.37 -0.29 -1.45
N PHE A 48 -4.63 -1.33 -0.63
CA PHE A 48 -5.83 -2.15 -0.73
C PHE A 48 -7.11 -1.39 -0.40
N LEU A 49 -7.01 -0.31 0.39
CA LEU A 49 -8.14 0.56 0.75
C LEU A 49 -8.22 1.80 -0.15
N ARG A 50 -7.29 1.94 -1.11
CA ARG A 50 -7.17 3.08 -2.03
C ARG A 50 -7.35 2.66 -3.49
N THR A 51 -7.98 1.52 -3.75
CA THR A 51 -8.22 0.99 -5.11
C THR A 51 -9.08 1.92 -5.98
N ASN A 52 -9.86 2.80 -5.36
CA ASN A 52 -10.62 3.84 -6.04
C ASN A 52 -9.78 5.05 -6.48
N ARG A 53 -8.54 5.18 -5.99
CA ARG A 53 -7.67 6.33 -6.29
C ARG A 53 -7.05 6.18 -7.68
N PRO A 54 -7.04 7.26 -8.49
CA PRO A 54 -6.50 7.21 -9.84
C PRO A 54 -5.01 6.84 -9.84
N GLU A 55 -4.24 7.27 -8.84
CA GLU A 55 -2.83 6.88 -8.72
C GLU A 55 -2.64 5.37 -8.56
N ILE A 56 -3.44 4.71 -7.71
CA ILE A 56 -3.38 3.26 -7.52
C ILE A 56 -3.84 2.52 -8.78
N ARG A 57 -4.96 2.98 -9.37
CA ARG A 57 -5.49 2.39 -10.61
C ARG A 57 -4.47 2.45 -11.74
N ALA A 58 -3.76 3.57 -11.90
CA ALA A 58 -2.74 3.73 -12.93
C ALA A 58 -1.57 2.76 -12.74
N VAL A 59 -1.06 2.62 -11.51
CA VAL A 59 0.05 1.70 -11.20
C VAL A 59 -0.37 0.24 -11.44
N VAL A 60 -1.57 -0.14 -11.00
CA VAL A 60 -2.07 -1.51 -11.19
C VAL A 60 -2.37 -1.78 -12.67
N ALA A 61 -2.96 -0.81 -13.39
CA ALA A 61 -3.22 -0.94 -14.83
C ALA A 61 -1.94 -1.07 -15.67
N ALA A 62 -0.85 -0.43 -15.26
CA ALA A 62 0.45 -0.56 -15.93
C ALA A 62 1.04 -1.98 -15.82
N ARG A 63 0.65 -2.74 -14.80
CA ARG A 63 1.07 -4.13 -14.59
C ARG A 63 0.06 -5.14 -15.12
N ALA A 64 -1.23 -4.81 -15.08
CA ALA A 64 -2.30 -5.73 -15.46
C ALA A 64 -2.17 -6.14 -16.93
N ALA A 65 -2.30 -7.44 -17.21
CA ALA A 65 -2.30 -7.97 -18.57
C ALA A 65 -3.63 -7.68 -19.33
N GLY A 66 -4.63 -7.11 -18.67
CA GLY A 66 -5.95 -6.84 -19.21
C GLY A 66 -6.56 -5.54 -18.67
N ALA A 67 -7.69 -5.13 -19.27
CA ALA A 67 -8.38 -3.91 -18.87
C ALA A 67 -8.97 -4.04 -17.46
N LEU A 68 -8.71 -3.04 -16.60
CA LEU A 68 -9.31 -2.93 -15.27
C LEU A 68 -10.57 -2.08 -15.33
N SER A 69 -11.72 -2.75 -15.30
CA SER A 69 -13.06 -2.13 -15.45
C SER A 69 -13.71 -1.72 -14.13
N SER A 70 -13.26 -2.27 -13.00
CA SER A 70 -13.86 -2.03 -11.69
C SER A 70 -12.82 -1.92 -10.56
N GLU A 71 -13.23 -1.37 -9.41
CA GLU A 71 -12.40 -1.35 -8.19
C GLU A 71 -12.07 -2.77 -7.69
N VAL A 72 -12.97 -3.74 -7.96
CA VAL A 72 -12.75 -5.16 -7.63
C VAL A 72 -11.64 -5.74 -8.48
N ASP A 73 -11.59 -5.43 -9.78
CA ASP A 73 -10.51 -5.87 -10.68
C ASP A 73 -9.17 -5.32 -10.20
N VAL A 74 -9.14 -4.03 -9.85
CA VAL A 74 -7.96 -3.35 -9.31
C VAL A 74 -7.51 -4.02 -8.01
N PHE A 75 -8.43 -4.32 -7.10
CA PHE A 75 -8.13 -5.01 -5.84
C PHE A 75 -7.58 -6.42 -6.07
N ALA A 76 -8.21 -7.19 -6.97
CA ALA A 76 -7.80 -8.55 -7.27
C ALA A 76 -6.38 -8.60 -7.84
N GLU A 77 -6.06 -7.70 -8.76
CA GLU A 77 -4.73 -7.60 -9.35
C GLU A 77 -3.69 -7.13 -8.32
N LEU A 78 -4.03 -6.15 -7.48
CA LEU A 78 -3.22 -5.73 -6.33
C LEU A 78 -2.89 -6.90 -5.39
N ARG A 79 -3.87 -7.78 -5.18
CA ARG A 79 -3.72 -8.93 -4.30
C ARG A 79 -2.82 -9.98 -4.93
N ARG A 80 -3.03 -10.32 -6.21
CA ARG A 80 -2.13 -11.21 -6.97
C ARG A 80 -0.71 -10.70 -6.94
N TRP A 81 -0.52 -9.41 -7.22
CA TRP A 81 0.80 -8.80 -7.20
C TRP A 81 1.45 -8.91 -5.82
N LYS A 82 0.70 -8.68 -4.73
CA LYS A 82 1.22 -8.90 -3.38
C LYS A 82 1.62 -10.35 -3.12
N ASP A 83 0.82 -11.30 -3.59
CA ASP A 83 1.11 -12.72 -3.39
C ASP A 83 2.36 -13.17 -4.18
N GLU A 84 2.63 -12.53 -5.33
CA GLU A 84 3.88 -12.67 -6.11
C GLU A 84 5.06 -11.86 -5.56
N PHE A 85 4.80 -10.90 -4.67
CA PHE A 85 5.81 -10.00 -4.11
C PHE A 85 6.63 -10.72 -3.04
N CYS A 86 7.52 -11.59 -3.50
CA CYS A 86 8.64 -12.10 -2.71
C CYS A 86 9.69 -10.99 -2.57
N LEU A 87 9.90 -10.58 -1.32
CA LEU A 87 10.97 -9.69 -0.87
C LEU A 87 12.22 -10.48 -0.53
#